data_AF-A0A6J7TZ11-F1
#
_entry.id   AF-A0A6J7TZ11-F1
#
_cell.length_a   1.000
_cell.length_b   1.000
_cell.length_c   1.000
_cell.angle_alpha   90.00
_cell.angle_beta   90.00
_cell.angle_gamma   90.00
#
_symmetry.space_group_name_H-M   'P 1'
#
loop_
_entity.id
_entity.type
_entity.pdbx_description
1 polymer ?
#
loop_
_entity_poly.entity_id
_entity_poly.type
_entity_poly.pdbx_seq_one_letter_code
_entity_poly.pdbx_strand_id
1 'polypeptide(L)'
;MSHLVALSAALGPDATLISDPDITASYSRDHAPFAVSAPPFAVLLAKSATEISKALAFANENNIPVVTRGAGSGLSGGANSDAQSLVISL
;
A
#
# COMPACT_ATOMS: atom_id res chain seq x y z
N MET A 1 1.02 7.89 17.25
CA MET A 1 1.64 6.62 16.80
C MET A 1 1.72 6.64 15.29
N SER A 2 2.85 6.23 14.69
CA SER A 2 2.95 6.11 13.24
C SER A 2 1.95 5.07 12.73
N HIS A 3 1.21 5.36 11.65
CA HIS A 3 0.24 4.43 11.04
C HIS A 3 0.82 3.02 10.83
N LEU A 4 2.11 2.92 10.50
CA LEU A 4 2.84 1.66 10.35
C LEU A 4 2.73 0.72 11.56
N VAL A 5 3.01 1.22 12.77
CA VAL A 5 3.05 0.41 14.00
C VAL A 5 1.65 -0.08 14.34
N ALA A 6 0.65 0.78 14.20
CA ALA A 6 -0.74 0.42 14.48
C ALA A 6 -1.29 -0.58 13.44
N LEU A 7 -0.96 -0.40 12.15
CA LEU A 7 -1.33 -1.34 11.09
C LEU A 7 -0.68 -2.72 11.29
N SER A 8 0.61 -2.75 11.63
CA SER A 8 1.32 -3.99 11.93
C SER A 8 0.67 -4.75 13.10
N ALA A 9 0.29 -4.04 14.17
CA ALA A 9 -0.42 -4.63 15.29
C ALA A 9 -1.81 -5.18 14.90
N ALA A 10 -2.55 -4.48 14.04
CA ALA A 10 -3.87 -4.92 13.57
C ALA A 10 -3.80 -6.15 12.66
N LEU A 11 -2.77 -6.26 11.82
CA LEU A 11 -2.60 -7.38 10.89
C LEU A 11 -2.04 -8.62 11.59
N GLY A 12 -1.16 -8.43 12.57
CA GLY A 12 -0.48 -9.50 13.29
C GLY A 12 0.94 -9.78 12.77
N PRO A 13 1.69 -10.68 13.44
CA PRO A 13 3.12 -10.87 13.21
C PRO A 13 3.48 -11.51 11.86
N ASP A 14 2.55 -12.24 11.23
CA ASP A 14 2.80 -12.95 9.97
C ASP A 14 2.64 -12.05 8.71
N ALA A 15 2.12 -10.84 8.92
CA ALA A 15 1.87 -9.88 7.86
C ALA A 15 3.18 -9.31 7.30
N THR A 16 3.27 -9.20 5.99
CA THR A 16 4.45 -8.68 5.31
C THR A 16 4.22 -7.24 4.89
N LEU A 17 4.70 -6.31 5.73
CA LEU A 17 4.69 -4.87 5.48
C LEU A 17 6.10 -4.39 5.11
N ILE A 18 6.20 -3.69 3.99
CA ILE A 18 7.41 -3.00 3.55
C ILE A 18 7.24 -1.52 3.88
N SER A 19 8.23 -0.93 4.55
CA SER A 19 8.27 0.52 4.86
C SER A 19 9.62 1.17 4.57
N ASP A 20 10.56 0.39 4.03
CA ASP A 20 11.83 0.92 3.52
C ASP A 20 11.55 1.90 2.37
N PRO A 21 11.96 3.18 2.47
CA PRO A 21 11.73 4.19 1.44
C PRO A 21 12.28 3.79 0.06
N ASP A 22 13.39 3.06 0.01
CA ASP A 22 14.02 2.65 -1.25
C ASP A 22 13.19 1.57 -1.95
N ILE A 23 12.53 0.69 -1.18
CA ILE A 23 11.67 -0.35 -1.72
C ILE A 23 10.27 0.21 -2.05
N THR A 24 9.68 1.01 -1.16
CA THR A 24 8.33 1.58 -1.38
C THR A 24 8.27 2.46 -2.64
N ALA A 25 9.38 3.13 -2.99
CA ALA A 25 9.50 3.86 -4.26
C ALA A 25 9.23 2.98 -5.50
N SER A 26 9.61 1.70 -5.47
CA SER A 26 9.37 0.76 -6.58
C SER A 26 7.90 0.36 -6.76
N TYR A 27 7.07 0.54 -5.73
CA TYR A 27 5.63 0.27 -5.76
C TYR A 27 4.79 1.52 -6.09
N SER A 28 5.43 2.68 -6.25
CA SER A 28 4.74 3.97 -6.30
C SER A 28 3.99 4.28 -7.58
N ARG A 29 4.42 3.69 -8.70
CA ARG A 29 3.90 4.03 -10.04
C ARG A 29 3.68 2.81 -10.92
N ASP A 30 2.75 2.93 -11.84
CA ASP A 30 2.65 2.05 -13.00
C ASP A 30 3.44 2.60 -14.20
N HIS A 31 3.21 2.06 -15.39
CA HIS A 31 3.87 2.48 -16.63
C HIS A 31 3.24 3.72 -17.29
N ALA A 32 2.29 4.40 -16.63
CA ALA A 32 1.77 5.66 -17.12
C ALA A 32 2.90 6.73 -17.17
N PRO A 33 3.18 7.33 -18.34
CA PRO A 33 4.35 8.20 -18.51
C PRO A 33 4.22 9.55 -17.79
N PHE A 34 3.01 10.05 -17.61
CA PHE A 34 2.74 11.41 -17.10
C PHE A 34 1.88 11.44 -15.83
N ALA A 35 1.48 10.28 -15.31
CA ALA A 35 0.66 10.22 -14.11
C ALA A 35 1.52 10.51 -12.87
N VAL A 36 1.03 11.41 -12.01
CA VAL A 36 1.68 11.75 -10.74
C VAL A 36 1.68 10.52 -9.83
N SER A 37 2.75 10.36 -9.05
CA SER A 37 2.92 9.32 -8.04
C SER A 37 3.88 9.80 -6.96
N ALA A 38 3.77 9.22 -5.77
CA ALA A 38 4.73 9.34 -4.69
C ALA A 38 4.85 8.01 -3.92
N PRO A 39 6.00 7.70 -3.30
CA PRO A 39 6.16 6.49 -2.49
C PRO A 39 5.13 6.43 -1.37
N PRO A 40 4.42 5.30 -1.18
CA PRO A 40 3.45 5.13 -0.10
C PRO A 40 4.16 5.02 1.26
N PHE A 41 3.44 5.27 2.36
CA PHE A 41 4.04 5.09 3.69
C PHE A 41 4.34 3.62 4.02
N ALA A 42 3.61 2.70 3.39
CA ALA A 42 3.83 1.26 3.49
C ALA A 42 3.24 0.51 2.28
N VAL A 43 3.77 -0.69 2.04
CA VAL A 43 3.22 -1.68 1.10
C VAL A 43 2.90 -2.95 1.89
N LEU A 44 1.65 -3.43 1.78
CA LEU A 44 1.26 -4.75 2.24
C LEU A 44 1.37 -5.75 1.09
N LEU A 45 2.25 -6.74 1.23
CA LEU A 45 2.25 -7.93 0.37
C LEU A 45 1.21 -8.91 0.91
N ALA A 46 -0.04 -8.75 0.49
CA ALA A 46 -1.16 -9.49 1.05
C ALA A 46 -1.13 -10.95 0.61
N LYS A 47 -1.26 -11.88 1.57
CA LYS A 47 -1.23 -13.33 1.33
C LYS A 47 -2.61 -13.98 1.43
N SER A 48 -3.60 -13.24 1.92
CA SER A 48 -4.97 -13.74 2.10
C SER A 48 -6.01 -12.62 2.05
N ALA A 49 -7.24 -12.98 1.72
CA ALA A 49 -8.38 -12.07 1.79
C ALA A 49 -8.60 -11.51 3.22
N THR A 50 -8.25 -12.29 4.26
CA THR A 50 -8.35 -11.86 5.65
C THR A 50 -7.40 -10.71 5.98
N GLU A 51 -6.15 -10.76 5.48
CA GLU A 51 -5.20 -9.65 5.64
C GLU A 51 -5.70 -8.39 4.94
N ILE A 52 -6.22 -8.53 3.71
CA ILE A 52 -6.79 -7.42 2.94
C ILE A 52 -7.96 -6.80 3.71
N SER A 53 -8.90 -7.62 4.20
CA SER A 53 -10.07 -7.14 4.93
C SER A 53 -9.69 -6.38 6.19
N LYS A 54 -8.72 -6.89 6.96
CA LYS A 54 -8.19 -6.18 8.15
C LYS A 54 -7.50 -4.86 7.79
N ALA A 55 -6.68 -4.85 6.74
CA ALA A 55 -6.00 -3.65 6.27
C ALA A 55 -6.99 -2.58 5.82
N LEU A 56 -8.03 -2.97 5.07
CA LEU A 56 -9.08 -2.06 4.61
C LEU A 56 -9.93 -1.51 5.78
N ALA A 57 -10.27 -2.35 6.76
CA ALA A 57 -10.98 -1.90 7.97
C ALA A 57 -10.14 -0.86 8.74
N PHE A 58 -8.87 -1.17 8.98
CA PHE A 58 -7.94 -0.24 9.63
C PHE A 58 -7.79 1.07 8.84
N ALA A 59 -7.61 0.98 7.52
CA ALA A 59 -7.44 2.16 6.67
C ALA A 59 -8.68 3.04 6.69
N ASN A 60 -9.88 2.45 6.63
CA ASN A 60 -11.14 3.16 6.72
C ASN A 60 -11.31 3.88 8.07
N GLU A 61 -11.02 3.20 9.19
CA GLU A 61 -11.09 3.79 10.53
C GLU A 61 -10.12 4.96 10.71
N ASN A 62 -8.98 4.95 10.01
CA ASN A 62 -7.92 5.95 10.14
C ASN A 62 -7.88 6.96 8.99
N ASN A 63 -8.85 6.93 8.06
CA ASN A 63 -8.90 7.77 6.86
C ASN A 63 -7.62 7.70 6.01
N ILE A 64 -7.06 6.50 5.88
CA ILE A 64 -5.86 6.23 5.09
C ILE A 64 -6.29 5.87 3.66
N PRO A 65 -5.81 6.59 2.63
CA PRO A 65 -6.04 6.20 1.24
C PRO A 65 -5.47 4.81 0.96
N VAL A 66 -6.17 4.00 0.17
CA VAL A 66 -5.68 2.66 -0.23
C VAL A 66 -5.57 2.59 -1.75
N VAL A 67 -4.42 2.08 -2.20
CA VAL A 67 -4.13 1.86 -3.61
C VAL A 67 -3.94 0.36 -3.82
N THR A 68 -4.77 -0.24 -4.67
CA THR A 68 -4.64 -1.65 -5.04
C THR A 68 -3.67 -1.78 -6.21
N ARG A 69 -2.79 -2.77 -6.13
CA ARG A 69 -1.75 -3.00 -7.14
C ARG A 69 -1.59 -4.49 -7.42
N GLY A 70 -1.63 -4.86 -8.68
CA GLY A 70 -1.16 -6.18 -9.16
C GLY A 70 0.32 -6.09 -9.55
N ALA A 71 0.65 -6.41 -10.81
CA ALA A 71 2.01 -6.25 -11.35
C ALA A 71 2.44 -4.77 -11.56
N GLY A 72 1.50 -3.82 -11.55
CA GLY A 72 1.80 -2.41 -11.79
C GLY A 72 2.10 -2.05 -13.24
N SER A 73 1.60 -2.82 -14.20
CA SER A 73 1.84 -2.59 -15.63
C SER A 73 0.82 -1.66 -16.32
N GLY A 74 -0.06 -1.03 -15.55
CA GLY A 74 -1.08 -0.11 -16.05
C GLY A 74 -0.47 1.08 -16.82
N LEU A 75 -1.23 1.63 -17.76
CA LEU A 75 -0.82 2.78 -18.59
C LEU A 75 -1.62 4.05 -18.29
N SER A 76 -2.55 3.98 -17.34
CA SER A 76 -3.47 5.07 -17.00
C SER A 76 -3.24 5.66 -15.60
N GLY A 77 -2.29 5.14 -14.81
CA GLY A 77 -1.99 5.61 -13.45
C GLY A 77 -2.87 5.00 -12.36
N GLY A 78 -3.63 3.94 -12.67
CA GLY A 78 -4.59 3.35 -11.74
C GLY A 78 -3.97 2.68 -10.51
N ALA A 79 -2.67 2.34 -10.60
CA ALA A 79 -1.90 1.77 -9.49
C ALA A 79 -0.82 2.74 -8.97
N ASN A 80 -0.98 4.04 -9.22
CA ASN A 80 -0.11 5.07 -8.66
C ASN A 80 -0.54 5.42 -7.23
N SER A 81 0.44 5.59 -6.36
CA SER A 81 0.23 5.93 -4.96
C SER A 81 0.59 7.37 -4.62
N ASP A 82 0.22 7.79 -3.41
CA ASP A 82 0.70 9.01 -2.77
C ASP A 82 1.34 8.70 -1.40
N ALA A 83 1.98 9.70 -0.79
CA ALA A 83 2.73 9.54 0.47
C ALA A 83 1.87 9.17 1.69
N GLN A 84 0.56 9.38 1.64
CA GLN A 84 -0.37 9.04 2.72
C GLN A 84 -1.00 7.67 2.53
N SER A 85 -0.91 7.11 1.33
CA SER A 85 -1.59 5.87 0.98
C SER A 85 -0.88 4.61 1.49
N LEU A 86 -1.68 3.57 1.75
CA LEU A 86 -1.24 2.18 1.86
C LEU A 86 -1.40 1.51 0.50
N VAL A 87 -0.33 0.93 -0.03
CA VAL A 87 -0.43 0.05 -1.21
C VAL A 87 -0.71 -1.38 -0.75
N ILE A 88 -1.71 -2.03 -1.34
CA ILE A 88 -1.96 -3.47 -1.20
C ILE A 88 -1.54 -4.15 -2.50
N SER A 89 -0.49 -4.96 -2.45
CA SER A 89 0.05 -5.70 -3.58
C SER A 89 -0.39 -7.16 -3.55
N LEU A 90 -0.81 -7.67 -4.72
CA LEU A 90 -1.25 -9.05 -4.97
C LEU A 90 -0.55 -9.68 -6.17
#